data_AF-A0A9E4F175-F1
#
_entry.id   AF-A0A9E4F175-F1
#
_cell.length_a   1.000
_cell.length_b   1.000
_cell.length_c   1.000
_cell.angle_alpha   90.00
_cell.angle_beta   90.00
_cell.angle_gamma   90.00
#
_symmetry.space_group_name_H-M   'P 1'
#
loop_
_entity.id
_entity.type
_entity.pdbx_description
1 polymer ?
#
loop_
_entity_poly.entity_id
_entity_poly.type
_entity_poly.pdbx_seq_one_letter_code
_entity_poly.pdbx_strand_id
1 'polypeptide(L)'
;MASDASAAASSVEHWRRRMSLGSGCVLFLFLITHLLNHTLGLASLAAMDAGRFWFLGFWRSVPGSVLFYSSLILHTALAMYGLFGRRSLKMPLWEGA
;
A
#
# COMPACT_ATOMS: atom_id res chain seq x y z
N MET A 1 -30.44 -17.43 10.38
CA MET A 1 -30.18 -16.16 11.07
C MET A 1 -28.79 -16.10 11.73
N ALA A 2 -28.40 -17.02 12.63
CA ALA A 2 -27.05 -17.04 13.20
C ALA A 2 -25.95 -17.50 12.21
N SER A 3 -26.25 -18.43 11.29
CA SER A 3 -25.32 -18.85 10.22
C SER A 3 -25.06 -17.76 9.18
N ASP A 4 -26.08 -16.95 8.88
CA ASP A 4 -25.99 -15.89 7.87
C ASP A 4 -25.10 -14.74 8.38
N ALA A 5 -25.18 -14.45 9.68
CA ALA A 5 -24.33 -13.45 10.34
C ALA A 5 -22.86 -13.87 10.39
N SER A 6 -22.55 -15.14 10.68
CA SER A 6 -21.16 -15.63 10.69
C SER A 6 -20.55 -15.72 9.29
N ALA A 7 -21.35 -16.13 8.29
CA ALA A 7 -20.96 -16.12 6.88
C ALA A 7 -20.65 -14.70 6.38
N ALA A 8 -21.49 -13.72 6.73
CA ALA A 8 -21.27 -12.31 6.40
C ALA A 8 -19.99 -11.76 7.07
N ALA A 9 -19.79 -12.02 8.36
CA ALA A 9 -18.60 -11.58 9.09
C ALA A 9 -17.29 -12.16 8.52
N SER A 10 -17.29 -13.45 8.16
CA SER A 10 -16.12 -14.07 7.53
C SER A 10 -15.79 -13.44 6.18
N SER A 11 -16.81 -13.09 5.37
CA SER A 11 -16.63 -12.46 4.07
C SER A 11 -16.05 -11.06 4.19
N VAL A 12 -16.55 -10.27 5.14
CA VAL A 12 -16.03 -8.91 5.43
C VAL A 12 -14.55 -8.96 5.83
N GLU A 13 -14.16 -9.90 6.68
CA GLU A 13 -12.75 -10.04 7.08
C GLU A 13 -11.85 -10.46 5.90
N HIS A 14 -12.33 -11.35 5.03
CA HIS A 14 -11.61 -11.71 3.80
C HIS A 14 -11.43 -10.50 2.87
N TRP A 15 -12.48 -9.70 2.66
CA TRP A 15 -12.40 -8.48 1.85
C TRP A 15 -11.45 -7.45 2.46
N ARG A 16 -11.51 -7.24 3.78
CA ARG A 16 -10.60 -6.33 4.50
C ARG A 16 -9.13 -6.71 4.28
N ARG A 17 -8.80 -7.99 4.41
CA ARG A 17 -7.44 -8.51 4.15
C ARG A 17 -7.01 -8.28 2.71
N ARG A 18 -7.89 -8.58 1.73
CA ARG A 18 -7.59 -8.35 0.30
C ARG A 18 -7.35 -6.88 -0.02
N MET A 19 -8.17 -5.97 0.52
CA MET A 19 -8.01 -4.52 0.32
C MET A 19 -6.72 -3.99 0.95
N SER A 20 -6.35 -4.50 2.13
CA SER A 20 -5.09 -4.13 2.79
C SER A 20 -3.86 -4.58 1.99
N LEU A 21 -3.90 -5.80 1.42
CA LEU A 21 -2.84 -6.31 0.56
C LEU A 21 -2.79 -5.55 -0.76
N GLY A 22 -3.94 -5.36 -1.42
CA GLY A 22 -4.02 -4.66 -2.71
C GLY A 22 -3.50 -3.22 -2.61
N SER A 23 -3.93 -2.47 -1.59
CA SER A 23 -3.44 -1.11 -1.36
C SER A 23 -1.94 -1.08 -1.02
N GLY A 24 -1.47 -1.99 -0.17
CA GLY A 24 -0.04 -2.14 0.11
C GLY A 24 0.79 -2.40 -1.14
N CYS A 25 0.35 -3.29 -2.03
CA CYS A 25 1.05 -3.58 -3.29
C CYS A 25 1.11 -2.36 -4.22
N VAL A 26 0.03 -1.59 -4.33
CA VAL A 26 0.02 -0.36 -5.14
C VAL A 26 1.01 0.67 -4.61
N LEU A 27 1.05 0.89 -3.28
CA LEU A 27 2.01 1.80 -2.67
C LEU A 27 3.46 1.30 -2.81
N PHE A 28 3.67 0.00 -2.72
CA PHE A 28 4.99 -0.61 -2.90
C PHE A 28 5.48 -0.44 -4.35
N LEU A 29 4.61 -0.63 -5.34
CA LEU A 29 4.93 -0.38 -6.75
C LEU A 29 5.25 1.09 -7.00
N PHE A 30 4.48 2.01 -6.41
CA PHE A 30 4.77 3.44 -6.43
C PHE A 30 6.16 3.71 -5.86
N LEU A 31 6.48 3.14 -4.69
CA LEU A 31 7.76 3.33 -4.03
C LEU A 31 8.93 2.83 -4.89
N ILE A 32 8.83 1.64 -5.49
CA ILE A 32 9.87 1.10 -6.37
C ILE A 32 10.13 2.05 -7.55
N THR A 33 9.07 2.46 -8.26
CA THR A 33 9.21 3.33 -9.43
C THR A 33 9.76 4.71 -9.06
N HIS A 34 9.40 5.23 -7.88
CA HIS A 34 9.91 6.48 -7.35
C HIS A 34 11.40 6.41 -6.99
N LEU A 35 11.80 5.37 -6.25
CA LEU A 35 13.19 5.15 -5.86
C LEU A 35 14.07 4.89 -7.08
N LEU A 36 13.59 4.11 -8.05
CA LEU A 36 14.30 3.87 -9.30
C LEU A 36 14.55 5.18 -10.07
N ASN A 37 13.56 6.08 -10.12
CA ASN A 37 13.74 7.38 -10.73
C ASN A 37 14.80 8.23 -9.98
N HIS A 38 14.85 8.13 -8.65
CA HIS A 38 15.86 8.82 -7.84
C HIS A 38 17.27 8.25 -8.00
N THR A 39 17.43 6.92 -8.08
CA THR A 39 18.75 6.32 -8.31
C THR A 39 19.30 6.66 -9.69
N LEU A 40 18.44 6.80 -10.70
CA LEU A 40 18.83 7.37 -12.00
C LEU A 40 19.36 8.80 -11.85
N GLY A 41 18.79 9.61 -10.96
CA GLY A 41 19.26 10.97 -10.65
C GLY A 41 20.64 11.02 -10.00
N LEU A 42 21.03 9.98 -9.25
CA LEU A 42 22.39 9.84 -8.72
C LEU A 42 23.40 9.49 -9.82
N ALA A 43 22.98 8.73 -10.84
CA ALA A 43 23.84 8.35 -11.96
C ALA A 43 23.99 9.48 -13.00
N SER A 44 22.88 10.13 -13.39
CA SER A 44 22.86 11.25 -14.31
C SER A 44 21.51 11.98 -14.30
N LEU A 45 21.54 13.31 -14.34
CA LEU A 45 20.33 14.14 -14.45
C LEU A 45 19.56 13.87 -15.75
N ALA A 46 20.26 13.59 -16.85
CA ALA A 46 19.61 13.29 -18.13
C ALA A 46 18.86 11.95 -18.09
N ALA A 47 19.42 10.95 -17.40
CA ALA A 47 18.76 9.65 -17.22
C ALA A 47 17.52 9.77 -16.32
N MET A 48 17.59 10.58 -15.27
CA MET A 48 16.44 10.88 -14.42
C MET A 48 15.33 11.61 -15.17
N ASP A 49 15.65 12.56 -16.04
CA ASP A 49 14.62 13.33 -16.75
C ASP A 49 13.83 12.44 -17.73
N ALA A 50 14.53 11.53 -18.42
CA ALA A 50 13.90 10.51 -19.25
C ALA A 50 13.00 9.55 -18.45
N GLY A 51 13.47 9.07 -17.28
CA GLY A 51 12.66 8.23 -16.38
C GLY A 51 11.46 8.98 -15.79
N ARG A 52 11.65 10.25 -15.45
CA ARG A 52 10.65 11.12 -14.83
C ARG A 52 9.48 11.35 -15.76
N PHE A 53 9.71 11.48 -17.07
CA PHE A 53 8.64 11.63 -18.05
C PHE A 53 7.64 10.47 -17.97
N TRP A 54 8.13 9.23 -17.96
CA TRP A 54 7.29 8.03 -17.83
C TRP A 54 6.63 7.93 -16.45
N PHE A 55 7.38 8.22 -15.39
CA PHE A 55 6.85 8.22 -14.02
C PHE A 55 5.68 9.20 -13.86
N LEU A 56 5.84 10.44 -14.33
CA LEU A 56 4.79 11.46 -14.28
C LEU A 56 3.63 11.12 -15.21
N GLY A 57 3.89 10.59 -16.40
CA GLY A 57 2.84 10.17 -17.33
C GLY A 57 1.91 9.12 -16.73
N PHE A 58 2.47 8.15 -16.00
CA PHE A 58 1.68 7.11 -15.35
C PHE A 58 1.01 7.60 -14.06
N TRP A 59 1.78 8.10 -13.10
CA TRP A 59 1.27 8.40 -11.75
C TRP A 59 0.53 9.74 -11.65
N ARG A 60 0.89 10.72 -12.49
CA ARG A 60 0.25 12.05 -12.51
C ARG A 60 -0.91 12.14 -13.51
N SER A 61 -1.26 11.02 -14.14
CA SER A 61 -2.55 10.88 -14.83
C SER A 61 -3.71 10.83 -13.82
N VAL A 62 -4.91 11.21 -14.25
CA VAL A 62 -6.14 11.11 -13.44
C VAL A 62 -6.32 9.70 -12.84
N PRO A 63 -6.27 8.59 -13.61
CA PRO A 63 -6.43 7.26 -13.05
C PRO A 63 -5.29 6.88 -12.10
N GLY A 64 -4.04 7.23 -12.41
CA GLY A 64 -2.89 6.96 -11.55
C GLY A 64 -2.98 7.68 -10.21
N SER A 65 -3.40 8.94 -10.22
CA SER A 65 -3.59 9.74 -9.02
C SER A 65 -4.73 9.20 -8.14
N VAL A 66 -5.89 8.89 -8.74
CA VAL A 66 -7.01 8.28 -7.99
C VAL A 66 -6.61 6.95 -7.38
N LEU A 67 -5.92 6.09 -8.13
CA LEU A 67 -5.43 4.80 -7.64
C LEU A 67 -4.44 4.97 -6.49
N PHE A 68 -3.48 5.89 -6.63
CA PHE A 68 -2.50 6.17 -5.58
C PHE A 68 -3.15 6.74 -4.31
N TYR A 69 -3.98 7.77 -4.42
CA TYR A 69 -4.60 8.42 -3.26
C TYR A 69 -5.59 7.49 -2.55
N SER A 70 -6.41 6.75 -3.29
CA SER A 70 -7.32 5.76 -2.69
C SER A 70 -6.55 4.66 -1.99
N SER A 71 -5.48 4.16 -2.60
CA SER A 71 -4.59 3.18 -2.00
C SER A 71 -3.92 3.70 -0.72
N LEU A 72 -3.43 4.94 -0.73
CA LEU A 72 -2.81 5.58 0.42
C LEU A 72 -3.78 5.66 1.60
N ILE A 73 -4.99 6.18 1.36
CA ILE A 73 -6.02 6.31 2.38
C ILE A 73 -6.43 4.93 2.91
N LEU A 74 -6.72 3.98 2.02
CA LEU A 74 -7.15 2.63 2.40
C LEU A 74 -6.08 1.89 3.19
N HIS A 75 -4.83 1.92 2.72
CA HIS A 75 -3.71 1.27 3.38
C HIS A 75 -3.51 1.84 4.78
N THR A 76 -3.42 3.17 4.91
CA THR A 76 -3.22 3.82 6.22
C THR A 76 -4.39 3.53 7.15
N ALA A 77 -5.64 3.65 6.70
CA ALA A 77 -6.80 3.37 7.53
C ALA A 77 -6.84 1.91 8.01
N LEU A 78 -6.58 0.95 7.10
CA LEU A 78 -6.60 -0.49 7.42
C LEU A 78 -5.41 -0.91 8.29
N ALA A 79 -4.22 -0.36 8.04
CA ALA A 79 -3.03 -0.57 8.84
C ALA A 79 -3.23 -0.02 10.25
N MET A 80 -3.74 1.21 10.36
CA MET A 80 -4.06 1.81 11.65
C MET A 80 -5.15 1.05 12.39
N TYR A 81 -6.21 0.59 11.70
CA TYR A 81 -7.24 -0.24 12.31
C TYR A 81 -6.66 -1.55 12.89
N GLY A 82 -5.77 -2.21 12.14
CA GLY A 82 -5.05 -3.38 12.63
C GLY A 82 -4.11 -3.07 13.81
N LEU A 83 -3.49 -1.88 13.82
CA LEU A 83 -2.58 -1.43 14.85
C LEU A 83 -3.32 -1.05 16.15
N PHE A 84 -4.38 -0.25 16.07
CA PHE A 84 -5.19 0.16 17.21
C PHE A 84 -6.02 -1.00 17.80
N GLY A 85 -6.33 -2.02 17.00
CA GLY A 85 -6.92 -3.27 17.49
C GLY A 85 -5.95 -4.13 18.32
N ARG A 86 -4.63 -3.91 18.20
CA ARG A 86 -3.62 -4.61 19.00
C ARG A 86 -3.45 -3.88 20.34
N ARG A 87 -3.89 -4.52 21.43
CA ARG A 87 -3.72 -4.01 22.81
C ARG A 87 -2.26 -4.01 23.31
N SER A 88 -1.33 -4.62 22.56
CA SER A 88 0.08 -4.67 22.89
C SER A 88 0.92 -4.63 21.60
N LEU A 89 1.83 -3.65 21.52
CA LEU A 89 2.92 -3.62 20.54
C LEU A 89 4.17 -4.34 21.06
N LYS A 90 4.08 -4.98 22.23
CA LYS A 90 5.19 -5.78 22.76
C LYS A 90 5.35 -6.99 21.86
N MET A 91 6.42 -7.01 21.08
CA MET A 91 6.93 -8.24 20.48
C MET A 91 7.36 -9.17 21.63
N PRO A 92 6.77 -10.36 21.74
CA PRO A 92 7.29 -11.36 22.65
C PRO A 92 8.72 -11.73 22.23
N LEU A 93 9.66 -11.73 23.19
CA LEU A 93 11.11 -11.89 22.95
C LEU A 93 11.50 -13.18 22.19
N TRP A 94 10.60 -14.16 22.09
CA TRP A 94 10.83 -15.46 21.44
C TRP A 94 10.37 -15.54 19.98
N GLU A 95 9.75 -14.48 19.42
CA GLU A 95 9.54 -14.34 17.96
C GLU A 95 10.67 -13.54 17.30
N GLY A 96 11.67 -13.09 18.07
CA GLY A 96 12.81 -12.29 17.62
C GLY A 96 14.16 -13.02 17.61
N ALA A 97 14.17 -14.36 17.69
CA ALA A 97 15.37 -15.19 17.59
C ALA A 97 15.25 -16.18 16.42
#